data_AF-A0A7V4G7V9-F1
#
_entry.id   AF-A0A7V4G7V9-F1
#
_cell.length_a   1.000
_cell.length_b   1.000
_cell.length_c   1.000
_cell.angle_alpha   90.00
_cell.angle_beta   90.00
_cell.angle_gamma   90.00
#
_symmetry.space_group_name_H-M   'P 1'
#
loop_
_entity.id
_entity.type
_entity.pdbx_description
1 polymer ?
#
loop_
_entity_poly.entity_id
_entity_poly.type
_entity_poly.pdbx_seq_one_letter_code
_entity_poly.pdbx_strand_id
1 'polypeptide(L)'
;MASGQVVFEQGVNLRHHLSRPQVFQTEVFAPQNFGHRRHAAEVQDPPFGVQDQGGEAQAPEADFFWVRQDDPARVQEIVLQLVTERIPQMYGLDPHTEIQTLTPMHKGEVGTAALNELLQAKINPPRPNRPELKRGQTVFRQGDRVFQTRNNY
;
A
#
# COMPACT_ATOMS: atom_id res chain seq x y z
N MET A 1 -11.68 15.26 15.39
CA MET A 1 -11.96 14.98 13.97
C MET A 1 -10.64 15.18 13.24
N ALA A 2 -9.86 14.11 13.06
CA ALA A 2 -8.56 14.20 12.40
C ALA A 2 -8.77 13.97 10.91
N SER A 3 -8.57 15.00 10.10
CA SER A 3 -8.47 14.87 8.65
C SER A 3 -7.27 13.98 8.32
N GLY A 4 -7.53 12.85 7.67
CA GLY A 4 -6.47 12.04 7.07
C GLY A 4 -5.97 12.74 5.81
N GLN A 5 -4.68 12.63 5.51
CA GLN A 5 -4.18 12.89 4.16
C GLN A 5 -3.42 11.63 3.75
N VAL A 6 -3.41 11.27 2.48
CA VAL A 6 -2.79 10.04 2.00
C VAL A 6 -1.63 10.42 1.12
N VAL A 7 -0.46 9.97 1.53
CA VAL A 7 0.76 10.18 0.77
C VAL A 7 1.11 8.85 0.13
N PHE A 8 1.70 8.90 -1.05
CA PHE A 8 2.19 7.73 -1.74
C PHE A 8 3.66 7.99 -2.07
N GLU A 9 4.57 7.32 -1.36
CA GLU A 9 5.99 7.29 -1.70
C GLU A 9 6.22 6.16 -2.70
N GLN A 10 6.82 6.46 -3.86
CA GLN A 10 7.44 5.44 -4.69
C GLN A 10 8.93 5.41 -4.31
N GLY A 11 9.29 4.49 -3.41
CA GLY A 11 10.70 4.21 -3.09
C GLY A 11 11.39 3.44 -4.23
N VAL A 12 11.47 4.00 -5.44
CA VAL A 12 12.25 3.38 -6.51
C VAL A 12 13.71 3.75 -6.32
N ASN A 13 14.54 2.78 -5.93
CA ASN A 13 15.99 2.94 -5.99
C ASN A 13 16.41 2.81 -7.47
N LEU A 14 16.16 3.84 -8.28
CA LEU A 14 16.60 3.92 -9.68
C LEU A 14 18.11 4.17 -9.75
N ARG A 15 18.91 3.17 -9.38
CA ARG A 15 20.29 3.03 -9.85
C ARG A 15 20.60 1.57 -10.14
N HIS A 16 20.61 1.29 -11.45
CA HIS A 16 21.30 0.22 -12.18
C HIS A 16 21.65 -1.09 -11.46
N HIS A 17 21.18 -2.18 -12.10
CA HIS A 17 21.58 -3.58 -11.94
C HIS A 17 21.09 -4.31 -10.68
N LEU A 18 20.68 -5.57 -10.91
CA LEU A 18 20.45 -6.69 -9.98
C LEU A 18 18.98 -7.03 -9.66
N SER A 19 18.43 -7.99 -10.41
CA SER A 19 17.87 -9.30 -10.00
C SER A 19 17.22 -9.47 -8.61
N ARG A 20 16.65 -8.44 -8.01
CA ARG A 20 15.94 -8.51 -6.72
C ARG A 20 14.55 -7.89 -6.83
N PRO A 21 13.53 -8.45 -6.13
CA PRO A 21 12.20 -7.87 -6.09
C PRO A 21 12.28 -6.44 -5.56
N GLN A 22 11.80 -5.49 -6.35
CA GLN A 22 11.69 -4.09 -5.95
C GLN A 22 10.49 -3.99 -5.01
N VAL A 23 10.72 -3.62 -3.75
CA VAL A 23 9.64 -3.45 -2.77
C VAL A 23 9.11 -2.03 -2.87
N PHE A 24 7.86 -1.90 -3.30
CA PHE A 24 7.15 -0.63 -3.41
C PHE A 24 6.55 -0.24 -2.07
N GLN A 25 6.92 0.93 -1.53
CA GLN A 25 6.58 1.35 -0.17
C GLN A 25 5.48 2.42 -0.16
N THR A 26 4.22 2.02 -0.09
CA THR A 26 3.08 2.93 0.03
C THR A 26 2.99 3.50 1.44
N GLU A 27 3.46 4.74 1.67
CA GLU A 27 3.44 5.39 2.99
C GLU A 27 2.26 6.35 3.20
N VAL A 28 1.24 5.93 3.94
CA VAL A 28 0.19 6.84 4.40
C VAL A 28 0.75 7.72 5.54
N PHE A 29 0.72 9.06 5.41
CA PHE A 29 1.14 9.99 6.47
C PHE A 29 0.00 10.89 6.94
N ALA A 30 -0.13 11.08 8.26
CA ALA A 30 -0.91 12.19 8.83
C ALA A 30 -0.04 13.46 8.87
N PRO A 31 -0.62 14.67 8.69
CA PRO A 31 0.17 15.88 8.44
C PRO A 31 0.89 16.36 9.70
N GLN A 32 2.21 16.16 9.77
CA GLN A 32 3.12 16.93 10.64
C GLN A 32 4.52 16.97 9.98
N ASN A 33 4.80 18.02 9.20
CA ASN A 33 6.13 18.42 8.69
C ASN A 33 6.92 17.41 7.83
N PHE A 34 6.88 17.59 6.50
CA PHE A 34 7.95 17.11 5.62
C PHE A 34 8.64 18.28 4.93
N GLY A 35 9.93 18.45 5.26
CA GLY A 35 10.80 19.48 4.73
C GLY A 35 11.33 19.16 3.34
N HIS A 36 11.53 20.23 2.58
CA HIS A 36 12.19 20.40 1.29
C HIS A 36 12.84 19.19 0.59
N ARG A 37 12.38 18.96 -0.66
CA ARG A 37 13.01 18.25 -1.79
C ARG A 37 12.75 16.74 -1.92
N ARG A 38 11.64 16.39 -2.56
CA ARG A 38 11.54 15.36 -3.62
C ARG A 38 10.44 15.79 -4.62
N HIS A 39 10.52 15.38 -5.89
CA HIS A 39 9.57 15.77 -6.95
C HIS A 39 8.18 15.16 -6.68
N ALA A 40 7.40 15.78 -5.78
CA ALA A 40 6.05 15.34 -5.44
C ALA A 40 5.00 16.13 -6.22
N ALA A 41 4.08 15.42 -6.87
CA ALA A 41 2.91 16.00 -7.51
C ALA A 41 1.69 15.84 -6.60
N GLU A 42 1.04 16.95 -6.26
CA GLU A 42 -0.30 16.92 -5.65
C GLU A 42 -1.32 16.61 -6.74
N VAL A 43 -2.10 15.55 -6.53
CA VAL A 43 -3.08 15.03 -7.49
C VAL A 43 -4.38 14.74 -6.75
N GLN A 44 -5.50 14.98 -7.41
CA GLN A 44 -6.80 14.66 -6.84
C GLN A 44 -7.05 13.15 -6.82
N ASP A 45 -6.59 12.47 -7.87
CA ASP A 45 -6.61 11.02 -8.00
C ASP A 45 -5.19 10.50 -8.31
N PRO A 46 -4.77 9.36 -7.73
CA PRO A 46 -3.49 8.78 -8.06
C PRO A 46 -3.42 8.44 -9.55
N PRO A 47 -2.34 8.81 -10.27
CA PRO A 47 -2.22 8.63 -11.72
C PRO A 47 -1.93 7.17 -12.13
N PHE A 48 -2.25 6.20 -11.26
CA PHE A 48 -2.10 4.78 -11.52
C PHE A 48 -3.39 4.20 -12.15
N GLY A 49 -3.94 4.83 -13.19
CA GLY A 49 -5.21 4.43 -13.77
C GLY A 49 -5.16 3.07 -14.47
N VAL A 50 -6.23 2.28 -14.32
CA VAL A 50 -6.52 1.12 -15.20
C VAL A 50 -7.18 1.69 -16.46
N GLN A 51 -6.55 1.58 -17.61
CA GLN A 51 -7.12 2.10 -18.85
C GLN A 51 -8.21 1.16 -19.38
N ASP A 52 -9.46 1.61 -19.41
CA ASP A 52 -10.55 0.88 -20.06
C ASP A 52 -10.53 0.97 -21.61
N GLN A 53 -9.57 1.68 -22.21
CA GLN A 53 -9.54 1.91 -23.66
C GLN A 53 -8.10 1.99 -24.21
N GLY A 54 -7.51 0.83 -24.52
CA GLY A 54 -6.53 0.62 -25.62
C GLY A 54 -5.25 1.46 -25.71
N GLY A 55 -4.96 2.37 -24.79
CA GLY A 55 -3.68 3.06 -24.69
C GLY A 55 -2.66 2.20 -23.95
N GLU A 56 -1.38 2.57 -24.03
CA GLU A 56 -0.40 2.05 -23.08
C GLU A 56 -0.43 2.95 -21.84
N ALA A 57 -0.66 2.36 -20.66
CA ALA A 57 -0.55 3.08 -19.39
C ALA A 57 0.94 3.38 -19.14
N GLN A 58 1.34 4.61 -19.46
CA GLN A 58 2.72 5.02 -19.26
C GLN A 58 2.91 5.36 -17.77
N ALA A 59 3.93 4.75 -17.17
CA ALA A 59 4.27 5.02 -15.77
C ALA A 59 4.54 6.53 -15.61
N PRO A 60 3.96 7.17 -14.58
CA PRO A 60 4.12 8.60 -14.40
C PRO A 60 5.58 8.94 -14.09
N GLU A 61 6.01 10.12 -14.55
CA GLU A 61 7.41 10.58 -14.46
C GLU A 61 7.84 10.96 -13.03
N ALA A 62 6.87 11.24 -12.14
CA ALA A 62 7.13 11.65 -10.77
C ALA A 62 7.25 10.45 -9.80
N ASP A 63 8.17 10.58 -8.84
CA ASP A 63 8.43 9.55 -7.82
C ASP A 63 7.48 9.66 -6.60
N PHE A 64 6.73 10.74 -6.46
CA PHE A 64 5.88 10.97 -5.28
C PHE A 64 4.54 11.56 -5.69
N PHE A 65 3.46 11.00 -5.14
CA PHE A 65 2.09 11.52 -5.35
C PHE A 65 1.43 11.81 -4.02
N TRP A 66 0.76 12.95 -3.96
CA TRP A 66 -0.02 13.35 -2.81
C TRP A 66 -1.50 13.34 -3.17
N VAL A 67 -2.31 12.62 -2.38
CA VAL A 67 -3.77 12.59 -2.54
C VAL A 67 -4.41 13.09 -1.25
N ARG A 68 -5.05 14.26 -1.34
CA ARG A 68 -5.84 14.77 -0.21
C ARG A 68 -7.15 14.02 -0.11
N GLN A 69 -7.40 13.38 1.02
CA GLN A 69 -8.65 12.70 1.29
C GLN A 69 -8.96 12.67 2.78
N ASP A 70 -9.97 13.45 3.18
CA ASP A 70 -10.34 13.62 4.58
C ASP A 70 -11.26 12.49 5.11
N ASP A 71 -11.90 11.73 4.21
CA ASP A 71 -12.75 10.58 4.56
C ASP A 71 -11.91 9.29 4.72
N PRO A 72 -11.78 8.74 5.95
CA PRO A 72 -10.98 7.54 6.20
C PRO A 72 -11.45 6.30 5.43
N ALA A 73 -12.75 6.14 5.20
CA ALA A 73 -13.28 5.02 4.42
C ALA A 73 -12.81 5.13 2.97
N ARG A 74 -12.85 6.34 2.40
CA ARG A 74 -12.36 6.61 1.06
C ARG A 74 -10.84 6.41 0.93
N VAL A 75 -10.08 6.73 1.99
CA VAL A 75 -8.65 6.41 2.05
C VAL A 75 -8.41 4.91 1.96
N GLN A 76 -9.14 4.09 2.72
CA GLN A 76 -9.00 2.63 2.67
C GLN A 76 -9.25 2.08 1.26
N GLU A 77 -10.32 2.55 0.61
CA GLU A 77 -10.65 2.14 -0.76
C GLU A 77 -9.53 2.47 -1.74
N ILE A 78 -8.99 3.70 -1.68
CA ILE A 78 -7.89 4.13 -2.54
C ILE A 78 -6.65 3.27 -2.29
N VAL A 79 -6.26 3.06 -1.04
CA VAL A 79 -5.10 2.23 -0.67
C VAL A 79 -5.29 0.80 -1.17
N LEU A 80 -6.47 0.21 -0.98
CA LEU A 80 -6.76 -1.16 -1.41
C LEU A 80 -6.68 -1.29 -2.94
N GLN A 81 -7.28 -0.36 -3.69
CA GLN A 81 -7.18 -0.35 -5.16
C GLN A 81 -5.75 -0.16 -5.63
N LEU A 82 -4.98 0.70 -4.97
CA LEU A 82 -3.59 0.95 -5.35
C LEU A 82 -2.71 -0.27 -5.17
N VAL A 83 -2.77 -0.87 -3.99
CA VAL A 83 -1.92 -2.00 -3.64
C VAL A 83 -2.30 -3.26 -4.40
N THR A 84 -3.58 -3.49 -4.67
CA THR A 84 -4.04 -4.77 -5.21
C THR A 84 -4.31 -4.79 -6.71
N GLU A 85 -4.45 -3.61 -7.33
CA GLU A 85 -4.87 -3.51 -8.74
C GLU A 85 -3.96 -2.55 -9.51
N ARG A 86 -4.00 -1.26 -9.18
CA ARG A 86 -3.42 -0.18 -10.00
C ARG A 86 -1.89 -0.22 -10.11
N ILE A 87 -1.17 -0.28 -8.98
CA ILE A 87 0.30 -0.33 -8.96
C ILE A 87 0.80 -1.67 -9.55
N PRO A 88 0.27 -2.84 -9.13
CA PRO A 88 0.61 -4.12 -9.76
C PRO A 88 0.48 -4.14 -11.28
N GLN A 89 -0.64 -3.63 -11.80
CA GLN A 89 -0.91 -3.65 -13.25
C GLN A 89 0.01 -2.72 -14.03
N MET A 90 0.30 -1.54 -13.49
CA MET A 90 1.15 -0.56 -14.17
C MET A 90 2.62 -0.99 -14.22
N TYR A 91 3.13 -1.64 -13.16
CA TYR A 91 4.55 -1.99 -13.04
C TYR A 91 4.85 -3.48 -13.17
N GLY A 92 3.83 -4.33 -13.35
CA GLY A 92 4.00 -5.78 -13.48
C GLY A 92 4.47 -6.47 -12.20
N LEU A 93 4.01 -5.99 -11.03
CA LEU A 93 4.47 -6.44 -9.72
C LEU A 93 3.51 -7.46 -9.09
N ASP A 94 4.03 -8.32 -8.24
CA ASP A 94 3.22 -9.15 -7.34
C ASP A 94 2.76 -8.34 -6.12
N PRO A 95 1.44 -8.06 -5.96
CA PRO A 95 0.91 -7.33 -4.81
C PRO A 95 1.19 -8.03 -3.49
N HIS A 96 1.37 -9.36 -3.50
CA HIS A 96 1.63 -10.13 -2.29
C HIS A 96 3.06 -9.94 -1.78
N THR A 97 4.05 -9.89 -2.67
CA THR A 97 5.48 -9.95 -2.28
C THR A 97 6.27 -8.68 -2.54
N GLU A 98 5.85 -7.86 -3.49
CA GLU A 98 6.61 -6.72 -4.01
C GLU A 98 6.03 -5.36 -3.61
N ILE A 99 4.91 -5.33 -2.89
CA ILE A 99 4.30 -4.09 -2.38
C ILE A 99 4.21 -4.15 -0.85
N GLN A 100 4.44 -3.01 -0.21
CA GLN A 100 4.37 -2.79 1.21
C GLN A 100 3.56 -1.53 1.50
N THR A 101 2.63 -1.63 2.45
CA THR A 101 1.85 -0.48 2.94
C THR A 101 2.34 -0.09 4.32
N LEU A 102 2.65 1.18 4.50
CA LEU A 102 2.99 1.80 5.77
C LEU A 102 1.90 2.80 6.14
N THR A 103 1.62 2.91 7.43
CA THR A 103 0.62 3.80 7.99
C THR A 103 1.14 4.32 9.33
N PRO A 104 0.90 5.58 9.70
CA PRO A 104 1.46 6.16 10.89
C PRO A 104 0.65 5.76 12.13
N MET A 105 -0.50 5.11 11.94
CA MET A 105 -1.47 4.79 12.95
C MET A 105 -1.58 3.28 13.11
N HIS A 106 -1.57 2.80 14.35
CA HIS A 106 -1.86 1.39 14.62
C HIS A 106 -3.36 1.06 14.63
N LYS A 107 -4.21 2.03 14.99
CA LYS A 107 -5.66 1.89 15.18
C LYS A 107 -6.44 2.89 14.32
N GLY A 108 -7.74 2.65 14.18
CA GLY A 108 -8.62 3.43 13.31
C GLY A 108 -8.75 2.79 11.92
N GLU A 109 -9.64 3.32 11.11
CA GLU A 109 -9.96 2.79 9.78
C GLU A 109 -8.72 2.75 8.87
N VAL A 110 -7.86 3.77 8.93
CA VAL A 110 -6.61 3.83 8.15
C VAL A 110 -5.40 3.28 8.92
N GLY A 111 -5.62 2.60 10.05
CA GLY A 111 -4.57 2.04 10.88
C GLY A 111 -4.08 0.66 10.40
N THR A 112 -2.91 0.23 10.89
CA THR A 112 -2.27 -1.02 10.45
C THR A 112 -3.18 -2.24 10.59
N ALA A 113 -3.95 -2.32 11.68
CA ALA A 113 -4.84 -3.47 11.92
C ALA A 113 -5.95 -3.59 10.86
N ALA A 114 -6.65 -2.49 10.57
CA ALA A 114 -7.74 -2.46 9.61
C ALA A 114 -7.24 -2.67 8.17
N LEU A 115 -6.14 -2.02 7.80
CA LEU A 115 -5.54 -2.20 6.47
C LEU A 115 -5.03 -3.63 6.27
N ASN A 116 -4.41 -4.25 7.27
CA ASN A 116 -3.97 -5.64 7.17
C ASN A 116 -5.14 -6.61 6.96
N GLU A 117 -6.27 -6.41 7.64
CA GLU A 117 -7.46 -7.24 7.46
C GLU A 117 -8.02 -7.13 6.04
N LEU A 118 -8.18 -5.91 5.54
CA LEU A 118 -8.69 -5.65 4.18
C LEU A 118 -7.75 -6.20 3.10
N LEU A 119 -6.44 -5.95 3.25
CA LEU A 119 -5.43 -6.44 2.31
C LEU A 119 -5.33 -7.96 2.34
N GLN A 120 -5.34 -8.58 3.52
CA GLN A 120 -5.35 -10.04 3.65
C GLN A 120 -6.59 -10.63 2.98
N ALA A 121 -7.78 -10.05 3.19
CA ALA A 121 -9.01 -10.54 2.56
C ALA A 121 -8.96 -10.49 1.02
N LYS A 122 -8.28 -9.50 0.43
CA LYS A 122 -8.16 -9.34 -1.02
C LYS A 122 -7.01 -10.18 -1.61
N ILE A 123 -5.85 -10.20 -0.95
CA ILE A 123 -4.62 -10.83 -1.47
C ILE A 123 -4.52 -12.31 -1.06
N ASN A 124 -4.90 -12.65 0.19
CA ASN A 124 -4.87 -14.00 0.73
C ASN A 124 -6.23 -14.37 1.37
N PRO A 125 -7.31 -14.47 0.56
CA PRO A 125 -8.65 -14.75 1.07
C PRO A 125 -8.72 -16.11 1.77
N PRO A 126 -9.68 -16.29 2.70
CA PRO A 126 -9.93 -17.58 3.33
C PRO A 126 -10.28 -18.65 2.29
N ARG A 127 -9.75 -19.86 2.47
CA ARG A 127 -10.02 -21.00 1.58
C ARG A 127 -10.23 -22.27 2.39
N PRO A 128 -11.21 -23.15 2.04
CA PRO A 128 -11.51 -24.36 2.80
C PRO A 128 -10.31 -25.30 3.03
N ASN A 129 -9.35 -25.30 2.11
CA ASN A 129 -8.19 -26.20 2.14
C ASN A 129 -6.88 -25.49 2.53
N ARG A 130 -6.95 -24.30 3.16
CA ARG A 130 -5.78 -23.63 3.72
C ARG A 130 -5.89 -23.49 5.23
N PRO A 131 -4.83 -23.88 5.99
CA PRO A 131 -4.81 -23.66 7.43
C PRO A 131 -4.89 -22.18 7.80
N GLU A 132 -5.66 -21.90 8.86
CA GLU A 132 -5.74 -20.59 9.51
C GLU A 132 -5.52 -20.76 11.02
N LEU A 133 -4.87 -19.77 11.62
CA LEU A 133 -4.63 -19.68 13.06
C LEU A 133 -5.21 -18.38 13.58
N LYS A 134 -6.24 -18.47 14.42
CA LYS A 134 -6.78 -17.31 15.13
C LYS A 134 -6.02 -17.10 16.44
N ARG A 135 -5.45 -15.91 16.64
CA ARG A 135 -4.78 -15.51 17.89
C ARG A 135 -5.30 -14.15 18.34
N GLY A 136 -6.10 -14.15 19.41
CA GLY A 136 -6.82 -12.95 19.84
C GLY A 136 -7.79 -12.48 18.76
N GLN A 137 -7.61 -11.24 18.29
CA GLN A 137 -8.42 -10.67 17.20
C GLN A 137 -7.78 -10.84 15.81
N THR A 138 -6.54 -11.32 15.73
CA THR A 138 -5.85 -11.49 14.44
C THR A 138 -6.01 -12.93 13.93
N VAL A 139 -6.35 -13.06 12.65
CA VAL A 139 -6.32 -14.34 11.93
C VAL A 139 -5.06 -14.37 11.09
N PHE A 140 -4.24 -15.39 11.27
CA PHE A 140 -3.09 -15.68 10.43
C PHE A 140 -3.47 -16.81 9.47
N ARG A 141 -3.15 -16.65 8.19
CA ARG A 141 -3.39 -17.63 7.14
C ARG A 141 -2.07 -18.11 6.57
N GLN A 142 -2.04 -19.35 6.10
CA GLN A 142 -0.89 -19.82 5.33
C GLN A 142 -0.65 -18.88 4.13
N GLY A 143 0.57 -18.38 4.01
CA GLY A 143 0.97 -17.41 2.99
C GLY A 143 1.13 -15.98 3.51
N ASP A 144 0.56 -15.65 4.67
CA ASP A 144 0.67 -14.30 5.21
C ASP A 144 2.13 -13.87 5.44
N ARG A 145 2.40 -12.60 5.10
CA ARG A 145 3.64 -11.94 5.45
C ARG A 145 3.54 -11.42 6.88
N VAL A 146 4.34 -12.00 7.76
CA VAL A 146 4.39 -11.62 9.18
C VAL A 146 5.70 -10.91 9.50
N PHE A 147 5.63 -9.95 10.40
CA PHE A 147 6.81 -9.30 10.97
C PHE A 147 6.89 -9.59 12.47
N GLN A 148 8.10 -9.88 12.96
CA GLN A 148 8.33 -10.11 14.37
C GLN A 148 8.34 -8.78 15.13
N THR A 149 7.45 -8.64 16.11
CA THR A 149 7.33 -7.40 16.89
C THR A 149 8.21 -7.35 18.14
N ARG A 150 8.72 -8.50 18.58
CA ARG A 150 9.60 -8.63 19.76
C ARG A 150 10.65 -9.71 19.50
N ASN A 151 11.91 -9.40 19.80
CA ASN A 151 13.00 -10.37 19.75
C ASN A 151 12.73 -11.51 20.74
N ASN A 152 13.06 -12.73 20.34
CA ASN A 152 13.04 -13.90 21.20
C ASN A 152 14.46 -14.10 21.71
N TYR A 153 14.73 -13.66 22.94
CA TYR A 153 16.02 -13.80 23.62
C TYR A 153 16.07 -15.09 24.43
#